data_AF-A0A854DQH2-F1
#
_entry.id   AF-A0A854DQH2-F1
#
_cell.length_a   1.000
_cell.length_b   1.000
_cell.length_c   1.000
_cell.angle_alpha   90.00
_cell.angle_beta   90.00
_cell.angle_gamma   90.00
#
_symmetry.space_group_name_H-M   'P 1'
#
loop_
_entity.id
_entity.type
_entity.pdbx_description
1 polymer ?
#
loop_
_entity_poly.entity_id
_entity_poly.type
_entity_poly.pdbx_seq_one_letter_code
_entity_poly.pdbx_strand_id
1 'polypeptide(L)'
;MSVQVMAWALEQRIVLDAPARHVLLCLANYADKDGRGAFPAVQRLVDDTGLSGRTVQRQLAALVAAGVIRPGNEAIVAAYISRADRRTVCYDIIMQRGDTGAPGERTRGDSRARHGVTATTERGVTVSPNPSDNHQKET
;
A
#
# COMPACT_ATOMS: atom_id res chain seq x y z
N MET A 1 -16.50 -8.47 12.81
CA MET A 1 -16.99 -9.00 11.52
C MET A 1 -18.15 -8.16 11.06
N SER A 2 -18.08 -7.60 9.85
CA SER A 2 -19.12 -6.73 9.29
C SER A 2 -19.42 -7.07 7.82
N VAL A 3 -20.67 -7.44 7.54
CA VAL A 3 -21.15 -7.70 6.16
C VAL A 3 -21.11 -6.43 5.31
N GLN A 4 -21.29 -5.25 5.91
CA GLN A 4 -21.28 -3.98 5.18
C GLN A 4 -19.91 -3.68 4.58
N VAL A 5 -18.83 -3.97 5.30
CA VAL A 5 -17.45 -3.73 4.81
C VAL A 5 -17.11 -4.71 3.69
N MET A 6 -17.59 -5.95 3.79
CA MET A 6 -17.47 -6.96 2.72
C MET A 6 -18.18 -6.51 1.45
N ALA A 7 -19.42 -6.00 1.58
CA ALA A 7 -20.17 -5.47 0.45
C ALA A 7 -19.43 -4.30 -0.22
N TRP A 8 -18.90 -3.37 0.57
CA TRP A 8 -18.05 -2.29 0.05
C TRP A 8 -16.81 -2.83 -0.69
N ALA A 9 -16.12 -3.84 -0.13
CA ALA A 9 -14.94 -4.43 -0.75
C ALA A 9 -15.24 -5.15 -2.09
N LEU A 10 -16.45 -5.67 -2.27
CA LEU A 10 -16.91 -6.23 -3.54
C LEU A 10 -17.18 -5.13 -4.58
N GLU A 11 -17.83 -4.05 -4.16
CA GLU A 11 -18.27 -2.95 -5.02
C GLU A 11 -17.13 -2.02 -5.47
N GLN A 12 -16.10 -1.84 -4.64
CA GLN A 12 -14.98 -0.93 -4.94
C GLN A 12 -14.30 -1.27 -6.27
N ARG A 13 -13.80 -0.20 -6.94
CA ARG A 13 -13.15 -0.27 -8.25
C ARG A 13 -11.75 0.35 -8.28
N ILE A 14 -11.17 0.65 -7.11
CA ILE A 14 -9.82 1.21 -6.99
C ILE A 14 -8.78 0.10 -7.17
N VAL A 15 -9.01 -1.06 -6.53
CA VAL A 15 -8.11 -2.21 -6.60
C VAL A 15 -8.58 -3.13 -7.72
N LEU A 16 -7.73 -3.27 -8.75
CA LEU A 16 -8.01 -4.08 -9.94
C LEU A 16 -7.32 -5.45 -9.91
N ASP A 17 -6.19 -5.58 -9.22
CA ASP A 17 -5.47 -6.85 -9.08
C ASP A 17 -6.32 -7.88 -8.32
N ALA A 18 -6.57 -9.03 -8.95
CA ALA A 18 -7.48 -10.04 -8.39
C ALA A 18 -7.01 -10.59 -7.02
N PRO A 19 -5.73 -10.95 -6.81
CA PRO A 19 -5.23 -11.31 -5.49
C PRO A 19 -5.38 -10.19 -4.45
N ALA A 20 -5.10 -8.93 -4.80
CA ALA A 20 -5.29 -7.81 -3.89
C ALA A 20 -6.76 -7.62 -3.50
N ARG A 21 -7.69 -7.75 -4.45
CA ARG A 21 -9.14 -7.72 -4.19
C ARG A 21 -9.57 -8.85 -3.25
N HIS A 22 -9.04 -10.06 -3.45
CA HIS A 22 -9.35 -11.19 -2.59
C HIS A 22 -8.83 -10.98 -1.17
N VAL A 23 -7.59 -10.48 -1.01
CA VAL A 23 -7.03 -10.13 0.30
C VAL A 23 -7.84 -9.04 0.98
N LEU A 24 -8.26 -8.00 0.26
CA LEU A 24 -9.11 -6.94 0.80
C LEU A 24 -10.46 -7.49 1.29
N LEU A 25 -11.06 -8.39 0.52
CA LEU A 25 -12.31 -9.06 0.90
C LEU A 25 -12.11 -9.86 2.19
N CYS A 26 -11.09 -10.72 2.28
CA CYS A 26 -10.84 -11.49 3.51
C CYS A 26 -10.54 -10.56 4.70
N LEU A 27 -9.77 -9.49 4.52
CA LEU A 27 -9.48 -8.51 5.56
C LEU A 27 -10.74 -7.80 6.06
N ALA A 28 -11.66 -7.44 5.16
CA ALA A 28 -12.94 -6.80 5.49
C ALA A 28 -13.81 -7.65 6.43
N ASN A 29 -13.71 -8.98 6.34
CA ASN A 29 -14.42 -9.88 7.25
C ASN A 29 -14.01 -9.67 8.73
N TYR A 30 -12.79 -9.18 8.98
CA TYR A 30 -12.27 -8.95 10.33
C TYR A 30 -12.51 -7.53 10.85
N ALA A 31 -13.00 -6.62 10.02
CA ALA A 31 -13.29 -5.25 10.43
C ALA A 31 -14.59 -5.14 11.24
N ASP A 32 -14.74 -4.03 11.96
CA ASP A 32 -16.01 -3.59 12.52
C ASP A 32 -16.92 -2.96 11.46
N LYS A 33 -18.10 -2.46 11.87
CA LYS A 33 -19.08 -1.85 10.96
C LYS A 33 -18.56 -0.60 10.22
N ASP A 34 -17.59 0.08 10.81
CA ASP A 34 -16.99 1.32 10.31
C ASP A 34 -15.67 1.05 9.58
N GLY A 35 -15.36 -0.22 9.30
CA GLY A 35 -14.16 -0.64 8.57
C GLY A 35 -12.90 -0.65 9.41
N ARG A 36 -12.99 -0.49 10.74
CA ARG A 36 -11.83 -0.34 11.63
C ARG A 36 -11.46 -1.65 12.30
N GLY A 37 -10.23 -1.69 12.81
CA GLY A 37 -9.84 -2.75 13.74
C GLY A 37 -9.69 -4.13 13.11
N ALA A 38 -9.31 -4.22 11.83
CA ALA A 38 -9.03 -5.51 11.20
C ALA A 38 -7.57 -5.94 11.49
N PHE A 39 -7.38 -6.92 12.38
CA PHE A 39 -6.04 -7.40 12.79
C PHE A 39 -5.84 -8.92 12.67
N PRO A 40 -6.28 -9.60 11.59
CA PRO A 40 -5.99 -11.03 11.42
C PRO A 40 -4.47 -11.26 11.33
N ALA A 41 -4.01 -12.41 11.84
CA ALA A 41 -2.64 -12.84 11.58
C ALA A 41 -2.44 -13.11 10.08
N VAL A 42 -1.22 -12.91 9.58
CA VAL A 42 -0.88 -13.23 8.18
C VAL A 42 -1.23 -14.67 7.84
N GLN A 43 -0.98 -15.62 8.76
CA GLN A 43 -1.35 -17.02 8.56
C GLN A 43 -2.86 -17.21 8.36
N ARG A 44 -3.69 -16.48 9.11
CA ARG A 44 -5.14 -16.56 8.95
C ARG A 44 -5.58 -16.06 7.58
N LEU A 45 -4.99 -14.98 7.07
CA LEU A 45 -5.23 -14.52 5.70
C LEU A 45 -4.71 -15.50 4.64
N VAL A 46 -3.61 -16.21 4.91
CA VAL A 46 -3.13 -17.30 4.04
C VAL A 46 -4.18 -18.40 3.94
N ASP A 47 -4.71 -18.85 5.08
CA ASP A 47 -5.73 -19.89 5.13
C ASP A 47 -7.03 -19.44 4.42
N ASP A 48 -7.45 -18.18 4.64
CA ASP A 48 -8.68 -17.63 4.04
C ASP A 48 -8.57 -17.41 2.53
N THR A 49 -7.40 -17.03 2.02
CA THR A 49 -7.21 -16.68 0.60
C THR A 49 -6.62 -17.80 -0.25
N GLY A 50 -5.96 -18.78 0.37
CA GLY A 50 -5.16 -19.80 -0.32
C GLY A 50 -3.85 -19.28 -0.92
N LEU A 51 -3.48 -18.01 -0.67
CA LEU A 51 -2.25 -17.40 -1.19
C LEU A 51 -1.07 -17.67 -0.25
N SER A 52 0.16 -17.66 -0.78
CA SER A 52 1.35 -17.75 0.08
C SER A 52 1.52 -16.53 0.98
N GLY A 53 2.14 -16.71 2.15
CA GLY A 53 2.37 -15.60 3.11
C GLY A 53 3.11 -14.40 2.50
N ARG A 54 4.10 -14.65 1.63
CA ARG A 54 4.80 -13.60 0.87
C ARG A 54 3.86 -12.83 -0.05
N THR A 55 2.93 -13.52 -0.70
CA THR A 55 1.93 -12.87 -1.56
C THR A 55 0.92 -12.08 -0.74
N VAL A 56 0.42 -12.62 0.37
CA VAL A 56 -0.48 -11.89 1.28
C VAL A 56 0.17 -10.59 1.76
N GLN A 57 1.42 -10.64 2.25
CA GLN A 57 2.14 -9.43 2.70
C GLN A 57 2.35 -8.42 1.57
N ARG A 58 2.73 -8.90 0.37
CA ARG A 58 2.89 -8.04 -0.80
C ARG A 58 1.58 -7.34 -1.16
N GLN A 59 0.46 -8.07 -1.11
CA GLN A 59 -0.84 -7.48 -1.43
C GLN A 59 -1.35 -6.53 -0.35
N LEU A 60 -1.11 -6.80 0.93
CA LEU A 60 -1.39 -5.83 2.00
C LEU A 60 -0.61 -4.53 1.78
N ALA A 61 0.66 -4.60 1.40
CA ALA A 61 1.46 -3.41 1.06
C ALA A 61 0.89 -2.68 -0.17
N ALA A 62 0.45 -3.41 -1.19
CA ALA A 62 -0.19 -2.83 -2.38
C ALA A 62 -1.53 -2.13 -2.04
N LEU A 63 -2.33 -2.71 -1.13
CA LEU A 63 -3.59 -2.11 -0.66
C LEU A 63 -3.34 -0.81 0.14
N VAL A 64 -2.28 -0.77 0.95
CA VAL A 64 -1.85 0.47 1.64
C VAL A 64 -1.41 1.52 0.62
N ALA A 65 -0.60 1.13 -0.37
CA ALA A 65 -0.14 2.04 -1.42
C ALA A 65 -1.29 2.57 -2.29
N ALA A 66 -2.33 1.76 -2.52
CA ALA A 66 -3.54 2.15 -3.23
C ALA A 66 -4.47 3.04 -2.38
N GLY A 67 -4.18 3.25 -1.10
CA GLY A 67 -4.97 4.10 -0.22
C GLY A 67 -6.34 3.53 0.14
N VAL A 68 -6.55 2.22 0.00
CA VAL A 68 -7.82 1.58 0.39
C VAL A 68 -7.80 1.03 1.82
N ILE A 69 -6.61 0.84 2.38
CA ILE A 69 -6.40 0.51 3.79
C ILE A 69 -5.27 1.34 4.38
N ARG A 70 -5.22 1.45 5.70
CA ARG A 70 -4.13 2.10 6.44
C ARG A 70 -3.87 1.38 7.77
N PRO A 71 -2.71 1.55 8.40
CA PRO A 71 -2.49 1.11 9.77
C PRO A 71 -3.56 1.69 10.71
N GLY A 72 -4.15 0.83 11.53
CA GLY A 72 -5.19 1.16 12.49
C GLY A 72 -4.66 1.36 13.92
N ASN A 73 -5.56 1.34 14.89
CA ASN A 73 -5.21 1.58 16.29
C ASN A 73 -4.57 0.34 16.95
N GLU A 74 -3.26 0.39 17.20
CA GLU A 74 -2.50 -0.68 17.86
C GLU A 74 -2.93 -0.93 19.31
N ALA A 75 -3.54 0.05 19.99
CA ALA A 75 -4.03 -0.13 21.36
C ALA A 75 -5.15 -1.18 21.42
N ILE A 76 -5.95 -1.31 20.35
CA ILE A 76 -6.97 -2.36 20.24
C ILE A 76 -6.27 -3.72 20.23
N VAL A 77 -5.23 -3.89 19.40
CA VAL A 77 -4.47 -5.15 19.33
C VAL A 77 -3.81 -5.47 20.66
N ALA A 78 -3.23 -4.46 21.33
CA ALA A 78 -2.59 -4.63 22.63
C ALA A 78 -3.56 -5.11 23.73
N ALA A 79 -4.84 -4.74 23.64
CA ALA A 79 -5.88 -5.20 24.56
C ALA A 79 -6.26 -6.68 24.32
N TYR A 80 -6.21 -7.16 23.07
CA TYR A 80 -6.49 -8.58 22.74
C TYR A 80 -5.25 -9.47 22.85
N ILE A 81 -4.06 -8.94 22.56
CA ILE A 81 -2.78 -9.65 22.50
C ILE A 81 -1.79 -8.97 23.43
N SER A 82 -1.73 -9.47 24.66
CA SER A 82 -0.86 -8.93 25.71
C SER A 82 0.63 -9.06 25.35
N ARG A 83 1.02 -10.14 24.66
CA ARG A 83 2.39 -10.42 24.22
C ARG A 83 2.79 -9.54 23.03
N ALA A 84 3.69 -8.59 23.27
CA ALA A 84 4.11 -7.60 22.27
C ALA A 84 4.74 -8.22 21.01
N ASP A 85 5.53 -9.29 21.16
CA ASP A 85 6.20 -10.03 20.08
C ASP A 85 5.22 -10.74 19.12
N ARG A 86 3.96 -10.91 19.51
CA ARG A 86 2.92 -11.61 18.73
C ARG A 86 1.85 -10.68 18.18
N ARG A 87 1.97 -9.37 18.41
CA ARG A 87 0.97 -8.41 17.94
C ARG A 87 0.99 -8.34 16.43
N THR A 88 -0.18 -8.52 15.85
CA THR A 88 -0.40 -8.38 14.41
C THR A 88 -0.63 -6.91 14.07
N VAL A 89 -0.37 -6.54 12.82
CA VAL A 89 -0.68 -5.19 12.36
C VAL A 89 -2.19 -5.04 12.27
N CYS A 90 -2.70 -3.96 12.87
CA CYS A 90 -4.10 -3.55 12.72
C CYS A 90 -4.25 -2.73 11.44
N TYR A 91 -5.33 -2.94 10.71
CA TYR A 91 -5.70 -2.14 9.55
C TYR A 91 -7.11 -1.55 9.70
N ASP A 92 -7.25 -0.32 9.21
CA ASP A 92 -8.54 0.32 8.95
C ASP A 92 -8.76 0.37 7.43
N ILE A 93 -9.99 0.06 7.01
CA ILE A 93 -10.45 0.10 5.61
C ILE A 93 -11.09 1.46 5.34
N ILE A 94 -10.62 2.13 4.29
CA ILE A 94 -11.06 3.48 3.92
C ILE A 94 -12.27 3.36 3.01
N MET A 95 -13.46 3.32 3.62
CA MET A 95 -14.72 3.09 2.90
C MET A 95 -15.32 4.33 2.22
N GLN A 96 -14.64 5.48 2.25
CA GLN A 96 -15.19 6.69 1.63
C GLN A 96 -15.49 6.42 0.15
N ARG A 97 -16.75 6.67 -0.26
CA ARG A 97 -17.17 6.60 -1.67
C ARG A 97 -16.27 7.54 -2.47
N GLY A 98 -15.88 7.07 -3.65
CA GLY A 98 -15.14 7.86 -4.63
C GLY A 98 -15.96 9.01 -5.21
N ASP A 99 -16.46 9.92 -4.37
CA ASP A 99 -16.45 11.31 -4.76
C ASP A 99 -14.98 11.63 -4.94
N THR A 100 -14.58 11.76 -6.19
CA THR A 100 -13.25 12.21 -6.57
C THR A 100 -13.13 13.65 -6.06
N GLY A 101 -12.81 13.80 -4.78
CA GLY A 101 -12.32 15.05 -4.23
C GLY A 101 -10.99 15.31 -4.93
N ALA A 102 -10.95 16.38 -5.70
CA ALA A 102 -9.76 16.90 -6.36
C ALA A 102 -8.51 16.85 -5.45
N PRO A 103 -7.28 16.78 -6.00
CA PRO A 103 -6.08 16.87 -5.19
C PRO A 103 -5.93 18.30 -4.62
N GLY A 104 -6.59 18.57 -3.50
CA GLY A 104 -6.33 19.67 -2.57
C GLY A 104 -6.42 19.05 -1.18
N GLU A 105 -5.37 18.95 -0.39
CA GLU A 105 -4.58 20.07 0.12
C GLU A 105 -3.17 19.51 0.40
N ARG A 106 -2.18 19.94 -0.38
CA ARG A 106 -0.80 19.82 0.08
C ARG A 106 -0.67 20.90 1.14
N THR A 107 -0.64 20.53 2.42
CA THR A 107 -0.31 21.48 3.48
C THR A 107 1.07 22.08 3.18
N ARG A 108 1.05 23.28 2.61
CA ARG A 108 2.20 24.14 2.38
C ARG A 108 2.58 24.72 3.74
N GLY A 109 3.46 24.02 4.46
CA GLY A 109 4.19 24.57 5.60
C GLY A 109 5.48 25.21 5.11
N ASP A 110 5.42 26.51 4.81
CA ASP A 110 6.58 27.36 4.60
C ASP A 110 7.30 27.58 5.94
N SER A 111 8.60 27.30 6.00
CA SER A 111 9.51 27.86 7.00
C SER A 111 10.88 27.97 6.36
N ARG A 112 11.07 29.08 5.64
CA ARG A 112 12.36 29.64 5.23
C ARG A 112 13.40 29.57 6.36
N ALA A 113 14.51 28.89 6.09
CA ALA A 113 15.83 29.34 6.54
C ALA A 113 16.71 29.48 5.29
N ARG A 114 17.07 30.72 4.98
CA ARG A 114 18.00 31.10 3.91
C ARG A 114 19.44 30.92 4.41
N HIS A 115 20.33 30.50 3.51
CA HIS A 115 21.73 30.93 3.32
C HIS A 115 22.43 29.81 2.54
N GLY A 116 22.70 29.98 1.23
CA GLY A 116 23.91 30.63 0.69
C GLY A 116 24.95 29.53 0.42
N VAL A 117 25.67 29.37 -0.69
CA VAL A 117 26.12 30.25 -1.77
C VAL A 117 26.47 29.36 -2.97
N THR A 118 26.37 29.94 -4.16
CA THR A 118 26.79 29.51 -5.51
C THR A 118 28.17 28.84 -5.62
N ALA A 119 28.26 27.86 -6.52
CA ALA A 119 29.44 27.69 -7.38
C ALA A 119 29.01 27.13 -8.75
N THR A 120 29.03 28.03 -9.73
CA THR A 120 29.04 27.78 -11.18
C THR A 120 30.16 26.82 -11.56
N THR A 121 29.91 25.86 -12.44
CA THR A 121 30.82 25.50 -13.54
C THR A 121 30.04 24.80 -14.66
N GLU A 122 30.12 25.41 -15.83
CA GLU A 122 29.62 24.95 -17.12
C GLU A 122 30.51 23.85 -17.72
N ARG A 123 29.92 23.00 -18.57
CA ARG A 123 30.45 22.27 -19.74
C ARG A 123 29.62 20.98 -19.90
N GLY A 124 29.11 20.57 -21.04
CA GLY A 124 29.29 20.95 -22.44
C GLY A 124 28.89 19.69 -23.22
N VAL A 125 27.87 19.78 -24.09
CA VAL A 125 27.46 18.68 -24.96
C VAL A 125 28.43 18.59 -26.13
N THR A 126 29.02 17.40 -26.35
CA THR A 126 29.57 16.98 -27.64
C THR A 126 29.15 15.53 -27.92
N VAL A 127 28.72 15.32 -29.15
CA VAL A 127 28.02 14.15 -29.71
C VAL A 127 29.01 13.12 -30.30
N SER A 128 28.71 11.82 -30.09
CA SER A 128 29.07 10.60 -30.91
C SER A 128 30.55 10.18 -31.09
N PRO A 129 30.87 8.92 -31.50
CA PRO A 129 30.02 7.93 -32.20
C PRO A 129 30.02 6.46 -31.69
N ASN A 130 29.06 5.73 -32.26
CA ASN A 130 28.80 4.29 -32.25
C ASN A 130 30.04 3.40 -32.57
N PRO A 131 30.32 2.33 -31.82
CA PRO A 131 31.17 1.23 -32.28
C PRO A 131 30.33 0.07 -32.84
N SER A 132 30.78 -0.40 -34.00
CA SER A 132 30.17 -1.34 -34.94
C SER A 132 30.04 -2.78 -34.44
N ASP A 133 29.13 -3.51 -35.11
CA ASP A 133 28.86 -4.95 -35.04
C ASP A 133 30.12 -5.83 -35.03
N ASN A 134 30.20 -6.80 -34.10
CA ASN A 134 30.84 -8.07 -34.39
C ASN A 134 30.41 -9.18 -33.40
N HIS A 135 29.51 -10.07 -33.83
CA HIS A 135 29.75 -11.51 -33.68
C HIS A 135 28.96 -12.27 -34.75
N GLN A 136 29.73 -13.00 -35.55
CA GLN A 136 29.30 -13.87 -36.63
C GLN A 136 28.71 -15.18 -36.10
N LYS A 137 28.01 -15.84 -37.00
CA LYS A 137 27.00 -16.89 -36.84
C LYS A 137 27.57 -18.26 -36.41
N GLU A 138 26.64 -19.03 -35.87
CA GLU A 138 26.58 -20.50 -35.79
C GLU A 138 27.36 -21.26 -36.88
N THR A 139 28.03 -22.34 -36.49
CA THR A 139 27.71 -23.71 -36.93
C THR A 139 28.33 -24.73 -36.00
#